data_AF-A0A9D5V6J7-F1
#
_entry.id   AF-A0A9D5V6J7-F1
#
_cell.length_a   1.000
_cell.length_b   1.000
_cell.length_c   1.000
_cell.angle_alpha   90.00
_cell.angle_beta   90.00
_cell.angle_gamma   90.00
#
_symmetry.space_group_name_H-M   'P 1'
#
loop_
_entity.id
_entity.type
_entity.pdbx_description
1 polymer ?
#
loop_
_entity_poly.entity_id
_entity_poly.type
_entity_poly.pdbx_seq_one_letter_code
_entity_poly.pdbx_strand_id
1 'polypeptide(L)'
;MPIDATHLKFYRSQTVSDTAANGGRLSTVEIASGVKNNLWPDVPQSERTEGSTKYRKSFLKVAHPDGLALIDTLLFVETPTPGGDRVVIFPATQTDTQNDLTGSERVYGGGWLDANAGLGAASVSVNVEAASDAVFR
;
A
#
# COMPACT_ATOMS: atom_id res chain seq x y z
N MET A 1 -10.48 7.53 26.04
CA MET A 1 -10.16 8.68 25.15
C MET A 1 -10.55 8.31 23.73
N PRO A 2 -11.00 9.22 22.84
CA PRO A 2 -11.26 8.84 21.45
C PRO A 2 -9.95 8.50 20.72
N ILE A 3 -10.06 7.69 19.67
CA ILE A 3 -8.95 7.46 18.76
C ILE A 3 -8.66 8.76 18.00
N ASP A 4 -7.43 9.22 18.05
CA ASP A 4 -6.91 10.31 17.21
C ASP A 4 -5.86 9.80 16.19
N ALA A 5 -5.41 10.69 15.31
CA ALA A 5 -4.46 10.37 14.25
C ALA A 5 -3.11 9.82 14.75
N THR A 6 -2.66 10.18 15.96
CA THR A 6 -1.37 9.72 16.50
C THR A 6 -1.38 8.25 16.90
N HIS A 7 -2.58 7.67 17.08
CA HIS A 7 -2.76 6.26 17.36
C HIS A 7 -2.69 5.39 16.09
N LEU A 8 -2.85 5.96 14.89
CA LEU A 8 -2.84 5.19 13.65
C LEU A 8 -1.41 5.06 13.13
N LYS A 9 -0.84 3.87 13.29
CA LYS A 9 0.58 3.63 13.02
C LYS A 9 0.79 2.51 12.03
N PHE A 10 1.76 2.70 11.14
CA PHE A 10 2.26 1.66 10.27
C PHE A 10 3.48 0.99 10.89
N TYR A 11 3.58 -0.33 10.75
CA TYR A 11 4.73 -1.11 11.21
C TYR A 11 5.24 -2.01 10.08
N ARG A 12 6.54 -2.27 10.10
CA ARG A 12 7.17 -3.21 9.16
C ARG A 12 6.76 -4.63 9.49
N SER A 13 6.82 -5.49 8.48
CA SER A 13 6.84 -6.94 8.67
C SER A 13 8.17 -7.42 9.26
N GLN A 14 8.17 -8.66 9.74
CA GLN A 14 9.29 -9.31 10.41
C GLN A 14 10.54 -9.35 9.52
N THR A 15 10.35 -9.60 8.23
CA THR A 15 11.42 -9.64 7.24
C THR A 15 11.12 -8.64 6.15
N VAL A 16 12.03 -7.69 5.94
CA VAL A 16 11.98 -6.74 4.82
C VAL A 16 13.15 -7.02 3.91
N SER A 17 12.88 -7.62 2.76
CA SER A 17 13.87 -8.00 1.75
C SER A 17 13.26 -7.97 0.35
N ASP A 18 14.10 -8.20 -0.67
CA ASP A 18 13.65 -8.42 -2.05
C ASP A 18 13.69 -9.91 -2.41
N THR A 19 13.43 -10.79 -1.43
CA THR A 19 13.46 -12.25 -1.57
C THR A 19 12.11 -12.86 -1.23
N ALA A 20 11.91 -14.15 -1.54
CA ALA A 20 10.65 -14.86 -1.25
C ALA A 20 10.24 -14.83 0.24
N ALA A 21 11.21 -14.67 1.15
CA ALA A 21 10.96 -14.60 2.60
C ALA A 21 10.46 -13.22 3.09
N ASN A 22 10.41 -12.21 2.23
CA ASN A 22 9.90 -10.88 2.56
C ASN A 22 8.46 -10.96 3.09
N GLY A 23 8.14 -10.27 4.17
CA GLY A 23 6.86 -10.35 4.86
C GLY A 23 6.94 -11.06 6.21
N GLY A 24 5.97 -11.91 6.50
CA GLY A 24 5.83 -12.56 7.79
C GLY A 24 5.02 -11.75 8.80
N ARG A 25 5.28 -11.98 10.10
CA ARG A 25 4.54 -11.37 11.22
C ARG A 25 4.83 -9.88 11.39
N LEU A 26 4.01 -9.20 12.18
CA LEU A 26 4.27 -7.83 12.63
C LEU A 26 5.63 -7.72 13.34
N SER A 27 6.43 -6.72 12.97
CA SER A 27 7.64 -6.35 13.72
C SER A 27 7.35 -5.23 14.73
N THR A 28 8.33 -4.91 15.57
CA THR A 28 8.29 -3.75 16.48
C THR A 28 8.75 -2.45 15.82
N VAL A 29 9.16 -2.48 14.55
CA VAL A 29 9.72 -1.33 13.84
C VAL A 29 8.61 -0.51 13.20
N GLU A 30 8.39 0.71 13.71
CA GLU A 30 7.41 1.65 13.19
C GLU A 30 7.87 2.28 11.85
N ILE A 31 6.95 2.37 10.89
CA ILE A 31 7.12 3.13 9.65
C ILE A 31 6.61 4.55 9.89
N ALA A 32 7.46 5.38 10.50
CA ALA A 32 7.22 6.82 10.63
C ALA A 32 7.00 7.48 9.26
N SER A 33 5.97 8.33 9.19
CA SER A 33 5.62 9.11 8.00
C SER A 33 6.69 10.16 7.67
N GLY A 34 6.86 10.49 6.39
CA GLY A 34 7.82 11.48 5.91
C GLY A 34 9.29 11.05 6.00
N VAL A 35 9.58 9.83 6.47
CA VAL A 35 10.95 9.32 6.56
C VAL A 35 11.32 8.57 5.29
N LYS A 36 12.33 9.06 4.59
CA LYS A 36 12.89 8.42 3.40
C LYS A 36 13.40 7.01 3.73
N ASN A 37 13.27 6.08 2.78
CA ASN A 37 13.76 4.72 2.89
C ASN A 37 13.12 3.88 4.01
N ASN A 38 11.99 4.34 4.56
CA ASN A 38 11.38 3.68 5.69
C ASN A 38 10.46 2.52 5.30
N LEU A 39 9.92 2.55 4.08
CA LEU A 39 9.12 1.48 3.48
C LEU A 39 9.76 0.98 2.18
N TRP A 40 10.02 1.90 1.26
CA TRP A 40 10.62 1.64 -0.04
C TRP A 40 12.10 2.03 -0.04
N PRO A 41 13.01 1.18 -0.54
CA PRO A 41 14.41 1.56 -0.69
C PRO A 41 14.59 2.58 -1.82
N ASP A 42 15.77 3.20 -1.88
CA ASP A 42 16.18 3.96 -3.07
C ASP A 42 16.22 3.05 -4.30
N VAL A 43 15.71 3.55 -5.43
CA VAL A 43 15.72 2.83 -6.71
C VAL A 43 17.04 3.11 -7.44
N PRO A 44 17.94 2.12 -7.62
CA PRO A 44 19.21 2.32 -8.31
C PRO A 44 19.00 2.56 -9.81
N GLN A 45 20.01 3.16 -10.47
CA GLN A 45 19.93 3.52 -11.89
C GLN A 45 19.68 2.31 -12.82
N SER A 46 20.25 1.14 -12.48
CA SER A 46 20.03 -0.10 -13.23
C SER A 46 18.55 -0.47 -13.24
N GLU A 47 17.90 -0.47 -12.06
CA GLU A 47 16.46 -0.76 -11.93
C GLU A 47 15.59 0.27 -12.66
N ARG A 48 16.01 1.54 -12.75
CA ARG A 48 15.30 2.55 -13.55
C ARG A 48 15.37 2.28 -15.05
N THR A 49 16.42 1.61 -15.50
CA THR A 49 16.63 1.25 -16.91
C THR A 49 15.93 -0.05 -17.27
N GLU A 50 16.04 -1.06 -16.39
CA GLU A 50 15.55 -2.43 -16.62
C GLU A 50 14.11 -2.62 -16.16
N GLY A 51 13.63 -1.78 -15.24
CA GLY A 51 12.40 -1.97 -14.49
C GLY A 51 12.61 -2.92 -13.30
N SER A 52 11.85 -2.72 -12.23
CA SER A 52 11.83 -3.64 -11.09
C SER A 52 10.44 -3.69 -10.45
N THR A 53 10.14 -4.80 -9.78
CA THR A 53 8.94 -4.93 -8.94
C THR A 53 9.39 -5.36 -7.56
N LYS A 54 9.01 -4.57 -6.55
CA LYS A 54 9.33 -4.83 -5.15
C LYS A 54 8.03 -4.96 -4.36
N TYR A 55 8.03 -5.86 -3.38
CA TYR A 55 6.91 -6.06 -2.47
C TYR A 55 7.29 -5.56 -1.09
N ARG A 56 6.36 -4.89 -0.41
CA ARG A 56 6.54 -4.50 1.00
C ARG A 56 5.26 -4.79 1.75
N LYS A 57 5.38 -5.63 2.78
CA LYS A 57 4.30 -5.89 3.72
C LYS A 57 4.41 -4.95 4.92
N SER A 58 3.36 -4.19 5.16
CA SER A 58 3.20 -3.32 6.32
C SER A 58 1.92 -3.67 7.07
N PHE A 59 1.87 -3.27 8.34
CA PHE A 59 0.73 -3.49 9.22
C PHE A 59 0.18 -2.14 9.67
N LEU A 60 -1.12 -1.91 9.50
CA LEU A 60 -1.82 -0.82 10.15
C LEU A 60 -2.24 -1.26 11.56
N LYS A 61 -1.82 -0.51 12.58
CA LYS A 61 -2.12 -0.79 13.99
C LYS A 61 -2.72 0.44 14.64
N VAL A 62 -3.80 0.23 15.40
CA VAL A 62 -4.34 1.22 16.34
C VAL A 62 -3.57 1.08 17.65
N ALA A 63 -2.60 1.97 17.87
CA ALA A 63 -1.73 1.99 19.04
C ALA A 63 -2.36 2.79 20.20
N HIS A 64 -3.60 2.49 20.56
CA HIS A 64 -4.33 3.15 21.64
C HIS A 64 -4.10 2.42 22.98
N PRO A 65 -3.81 3.12 24.10
CA PRO A 65 -3.53 2.48 25.39
C PRO A 65 -4.70 1.64 25.93
N ASP A 66 -5.93 2.10 25.70
CA ASP A 66 -7.16 1.39 26.11
C ASP A 66 -7.57 0.27 25.14
N GLY A 67 -6.78 -0.01 24.08
CA GLY A 67 -7.06 -1.10 23.14
C GLY A 67 -8.33 -0.93 22.31
N LEU A 68 -8.72 0.31 22.01
CA LEU A 68 -9.91 0.60 21.20
C LEU A 68 -9.76 0.10 19.76
N ALA A 69 -10.87 -0.38 19.19
CA ALA A 69 -10.95 -0.82 17.80
C ALA A 69 -11.46 0.31 16.89
N LEU A 70 -10.91 0.39 15.69
CA LEU A 70 -11.51 1.19 14.61
C LEU A 70 -12.73 0.45 14.03
N ILE A 71 -13.72 1.23 13.60
CA ILE A 71 -14.93 0.75 12.93
C ILE A 71 -14.92 1.32 11.51
N ASP A 72 -15.33 0.52 10.50
CA ASP A 72 -15.45 0.92 9.10
C ASP A 72 -14.22 1.65 8.52
N THR A 73 -13.05 1.07 8.74
CA THR A 73 -11.78 1.66 8.29
C THR A 73 -11.60 1.54 6.78
N LEU A 74 -11.17 2.64 6.16
CA LEU A 74 -10.74 2.66 4.77
C LEU A 74 -9.22 2.80 4.69
N LEU A 75 -8.59 1.94 3.89
CA LEU A 75 -7.19 2.07 3.48
C LEU A 75 -7.16 2.17 1.96
N PHE A 76 -6.49 3.19 1.44
CA PHE A 76 -6.44 3.47 0.01
C PHE A 76 -5.11 4.11 -0.36
N VAL A 77 -4.76 4.03 -1.65
CA VAL A 77 -3.66 4.80 -2.23
C VAL A 77 -4.25 6.14 -2.65
N GLU A 78 -3.83 7.21 -1.97
CA GLU A 78 -4.40 8.54 -2.17
C GLU A 78 -4.00 9.16 -3.51
N THR A 79 -2.71 9.10 -3.85
CA THR A 79 -2.18 9.69 -5.09
C THR A 79 -1.24 8.69 -5.76
N PRO A 80 -1.38 8.46 -7.08
CA PRO A 80 -0.41 7.68 -7.84
C PRO A 80 0.98 8.34 -7.82
N THR A 81 2.00 7.59 -8.19
CA THR A 81 3.37 8.13 -8.20
C THR A 81 3.53 9.13 -9.35
N PRO A 82 4.31 10.21 -9.17
CA PRO A 82 4.52 11.20 -10.24
C PRO A 82 5.47 10.71 -11.34
N GLY A 83 6.16 9.59 -11.14
CA GLY A 83 7.09 9.00 -12.10
C GLY A 83 6.41 8.00 -13.05
N GLY A 84 7.23 7.27 -13.79
CA GLY A 84 6.78 6.10 -14.57
C GLY A 84 6.67 4.82 -13.74
N ASP A 85 6.77 4.94 -12.43
CA ASP A 85 6.52 3.90 -11.45
C ASP A 85 5.03 3.83 -11.08
N ARG A 86 4.66 2.87 -10.23
CA ARG A 86 3.31 2.78 -9.66
C ARG A 86 3.30 2.01 -8.35
N VAL A 87 2.34 2.32 -7.50
CA VAL A 87 2.12 1.62 -6.23
C VAL A 87 0.69 1.13 -6.14
N VAL A 88 0.55 -0.17 -5.91
CA VAL A 88 -0.72 -0.83 -5.60
C VAL A 88 -0.62 -1.57 -4.28
N ILE A 89 -1.76 -1.76 -3.62
CA ILE A 89 -1.86 -2.47 -2.34
C ILE A 89 -2.86 -3.62 -2.47
N PHE A 90 -2.67 -4.69 -1.71
CA PHE A 90 -3.66 -5.75 -1.56
C PHE A 90 -3.65 -6.22 -0.11
N PRO A 91 -4.77 -6.72 0.42
CA PRO A 91 -4.82 -7.24 1.78
C PRO A 91 -3.99 -8.53 1.88
N ALA A 92 -3.20 -8.63 2.94
CA ALA A 92 -2.46 -9.83 3.32
C ALA A 92 -2.88 -10.29 4.72
N THR A 93 -2.63 -11.56 5.05
CA THR A 93 -2.85 -12.12 6.38
C THR A 93 -1.72 -11.75 7.35
N GLN A 94 -1.87 -12.14 8.62
CA GLN A 94 -0.86 -11.92 9.66
C GLN A 94 0.50 -12.55 9.35
N THR A 95 0.57 -13.58 8.51
CA THR A 95 1.80 -14.38 8.33
C THR A 95 2.32 -14.43 6.90
N ASP A 96 1.54 -14.00 5.91
CA ASP A 96 1.96 -14.10 4.50
C ASP A 96 3.34 -13.49 4.26
N THR A 97 4.08 -14.19 3.42
CA THR A 97 5.35 -13.81 2.82
C THR A 97 5.17 -13.61 1.32
N GLN A 98 6.18 -13.07 0.65
CA GLN A 98 6.18 -12.91 -0.80
C GLN A 98 6.10 -14.26 -1.53
N ASN A 99 6.55 -15.34 -0.89
CA ASN A 99 6.41 -16.70 -1.41
C ASN A 99 4.95 -17.18 -1.48
N ASP A 100 4.05 -16.58 -0.70
CA ASP A 100 2.64 -16.96 -0.65
C ASP A 100 1.80 -16.26 -1.73
N LEU A 101 2.41 -15.37 -2.52
CA LEU A 101 1.75 -14.68 -3.61
C LEU A 101 1.48 -15.62 -4.77
N THR A 102 0.27 -15.53 -5.29
CA THR A 102 -0.25 -16.33 -6.40
C THR A 102 -0.32 -15.55 -7.71
N GLY A 103 -0.19 -14.22 -7.66
CA GLY A 103 -0.40 -13.34 -8.80
C GLY A 103 -1.88 -13.09 -9.12
N SER A 104 -2.79 -13.60 -8.29
CA SER A 104 -4.25 -13.43 -8.43
C SER A 104 -4.83 -12.48 -7.38
N GLU A 105 -3.98 -11.81 -6.60
CA GLU A 105 -4.40 -10.92 -5.52
C GLU A 105 -5.20 -9.74 -6.09
N ARG A 106 -6.29 -9.36 -5.39
CA ARG A 106 -7.04 -8.15 -5.72
C ARG A 106 -6.22 -6.92 -5.28
N VAL A 107 -5.59 -6.28 -6.25
CA VAL A 107 -4.82 -5.05 -6.04
C VAL A 107 -5.71 -3.82 -6.11
N TYR A 108 -5.49 -2.85 -5.23
CA TYR A 108 -6.14 -1.55 -5.16
C TYR A 108 -5.10 -0.47 -5.38
N GLY A 109 -5.49 0.63 -6.02
CA GLY A 109 -4.58 1.73 -6.36
C GLY A 109 -5.34 3.04 -6.53
N GLY A 110 -4.61 4.08 -6.93
CA GLY A 110 -5.16 5.39 -7.25
C GLY A 110 -5.28 5.61 -8.76
N GLY A 111 -5.95 6.70 -9.13
CA GLY A 111 -6.04 7.17 -10.50
C GLY A 111 -6.61 8.58 -10.55
N TRP A 112 -6.62 9.19 -11.74
CA TRP A 112 -7.17 10.53 -11.96
C TRP A 112 -8.46 10.45 -12.76
N LEU A 113 -9.47 11.23 -12.38
CA LEU A 113 -10.66 11.37 -13.21
C LEU A 113 -10.27 11.92 -14.59
N ASP A 114 -10.72 11.24 -15.64
CA ASP A 114 -10.47 11.65 -17.03
C ASP A 114 -11.28 12.90 -17.39
N ALA A 115 -12.44 13.07 -16.76
CA ALA A 115 -13.26 14.26 -16.83
C ALA A 115 -14.03 14.47 -15.52
N ASN A 116 -14.48 15.71 -15.28
CA ASN A 116 -15.34 16.03 -14.14
C ASN A 116 -16.60 15.17 -14.15
N ALA A 117 -16.88 14.46 -13.05
CA ALA A 117 -18.12 13.74 -12.87
C ALA A 117 -19.22 14.70 -12.40
N GLY A 118 -20.36 14.72 -13.11
CA GLY A 118 -21.54 15.47 -12.69
C GLY A 118 -22.28 14.80 -11.53
N LEU A 119 -23.14 15.56 -10.84
CA LEU A 119 -24.07 15.01 -9.86
C LEU A 119 -24.99 13.97 -10.53
N GLY A 120 -25.11 12.79 -9.93
CA GLY A 120 -25.94 11.71 -10.47
C GLY A 120 -25.31 10.91 -11.61
N ALA A 121 -24.03 11.11 -11.92
CA ALA A 121 -23.31 10.26 -12.86
C ALA A 121 -23.32 8.80 -12.39
N ALA A 122 -23.76 7.89 -13.25
CA ALA A 122 -23.83 6.45 -12.96
C ALA A 122 -22.47 5.73 -13.16
N SER A 123 -21.49 6.43 -13.75
CA SER A 123 -20.15 5.92 -14.02
C SER A 123 -19.15 7.07 -14.08
N VAL A 124 -17.88 6.76 -13.84
CA VAL A 124 -16.75 7.68 -14.00
C VAL A 124 -15.67 7.02 -14.86
N SER A 125 -14.99 7.83 -15.67
CA SER A 125 -13.79 7.40 -16.41
C SER A 125 -12.55 7.80 -15.61
N VAL A 126 -11.63 6.86 -15.41
CA VAL A 126 -10.43 7.06 -14.58
C VAL A 126 -9.18 6.67 -15.38
N ASN A 127 -8.23 7.59 -15.45
CA ASN A 127 -6.89 7.37 -15.94
C ASN A 127 -6.04 6.70 -14.86
N VAL A 128 -5.43 5.57 -15.20
CA VAL A 128 -4.60 4.76 -14.30
C VAL A 128 -3.20 4.57 -14.88
N GLU A 129 -2.22 4.31 -14.01
CA GLU A 129 -0.82 4.07 -14.42
C GLU A 129 -0.68 2.82 -15.31
N ALA A 130 -1.50 1.78 -15.07
CA ALA A 130 -1.54 0.57 -15.90
C ALA A 130 -2.94 -0.06 -15.92
N ALA A 131 -3.54 -0.18 -17.12
CA ALA A 131 -4.85 -0.82 -17.29
C ALA A 131 -4.85 -2.31 -16.88
N SER A 132 -3.70 -2.98 -17.00
CA SER A 132 -3.52 -4.38 -16.61
C SER A 132 -3.74 -4.65 -15.12
N ASP A 133 -3.58 -3.63 -14.27
CA ASP A 133 -3.74 -3.80 -12.82
C ASP A 133 -5.22 -3.85 -12.41
N ALA A 134 -6.14 -3.37 -13.25
CA ALA A 134 -7.59 -3.38 -13.02
C ALA A 134 -8.00 -2.88 -11.63
N VAL A 135 -7.39 -1.76 -11.18
CA VAL A 135 -7.57 -1.22 -9.81
C VAL A 135 -8.98 -0.70 -9.52
N PHE A 136 -9.75 -0.34 -10.54
CA PHE A 136 -11.18 0.00 -10.46
C PHE A 136 -12.01 -1.11 -11.13
N ARG A 137 -12.47 -2.07 -10.32
CA ARG A 137 -13.37 -3.17 -10.69
C ARG A 137 -14.38 -3.40 -9.58
#